data_AF-A0A497RIE0-F1
#
_entry.id   AF-A0A497RIE0-F1
#
_cell.length_a   1.000
_cell.length_b   1.000
_cell.length_c   1.000
_cell.angle_alpha   90.00
_cell.angle_beta   90.00
_cell.angle_gamma   90.00
#
_symmetry.space_group_name_H-M   'P 1'
#
loop_
_entity.id
_entity.type
_entity.pdbx_description
1 polymer ?
#
loop_
_entity_poly.entity_id
_entity_poly.type
_entity_poly.pdbx_seq_one_letter_code
_entity_poly.pdbx_strand_id
1 'polypeptide(L)' 'MNPFKIMIGIVLIFMGMSMLLISQSNVEYGGIVIIGPIPIVFGSSPDMAIFSIVIAAILLILAYTFMR' A
#
# COMPACT_ATOMS: atom_id res chain seq x y z
N MET A 1 31.66 -8.71 0.28
CA MET A 1 30.22 -8.83 -0.08
C MET A 1 29.61 -7.44 -0.13
N ASN A 2 28.88 -7.09 -1.19
CA ASN A 2 28.20 -5.79 -1.23
C ASN A 2 26.85 -5.92 -0.49
N PRO A 3 26.65 -5.26 0.66
CA PRO A 3 25.44 -5.38 1.47
C PRO A 3 24.17 -5.00 0.69
N PHE A 4 24.29 -4.11 -0.30
CA PHE A 4 23.17 -3.68 -1.14
C PHE A 4 22.56 -4.84 -1.95
N LYS A 5 23.38 -5.77 -2.45
CA LYS A 5 22.92 -6.93 -3.22
C LYS A 5 22.13 -7.92 -2.35
N ILE A 6 22.54 -8.05 -1.09
CA ILE A 6 21.89 -8.93 -0.12
C ILE A 6 20.51 -8.35 0.24
N MET A 7 20.44 -7.04 0.48
CA MET A 7 19.18 -6.35 0.77
C MET A 7 18.16 -6.47 -0.37
N ILE A 8 18.59 -6.25 -1.62
CA ILE A 8 17.71 -6.43 -2.79
C ILE A 8 17.21 -7.87 -2.89
N GLY A 9 18.09 -8.86 -2.70
CA GLY A 9 17.70 -10.27 -2.73
C GLY A 9 16.65 -10.61 -1.69
N ILE A 10 16.80 -10.09 -0.46
CA ILE A 10 15.82 -10.27 0.61
C ILE A 10 14.48 -9.62 0.23
N VAL A 11 14.49 -8.36 -0.24
CA VAL A 11 13.25 -7.66 -0.64
C VAL A 11 12.50 -8.42 -1.74
N LEU A 12 13.22 -8.95 -2.73
CA LEU A 12 12.62 -9.74 -3.81
C LEU A 12 11.96 -11.03 -3.30
N ILE A 13 12.61 -11.73 -2.35
CA ILE A 13 12.04 -12.95 -1.74
C ILE A 13 10.74 -12.62 -0.99
N PHE A 14 10.75 -11.55 -0.18
CA PHE A 14 9.55 -11.12 0.55
C PHE A 14 8.42 -10.72 -0.39
N MET A 15 8.73 -9.98 -1.45
CA MET A 15 7.72 -9.57 -2.45
C MET A 15 7.13 -10.79 -3.16
N GLY A 16 7.96 -11.73 -3.61
CA GLY A 16 7.50 -12.97 -4.26
C GLY A 16 6.63 -13.85 -3.35
N MET A 17 7.01 -13.99 -2.08
CA MET A 17 6.22 -14.74 -1.09
C MET A 17 4.87 -14.07 -0.82
N SER A 18 4.83 -12.74 -0.71
CA SER A 18 3.59 -12.00 -0.50
C SER A 18 2.63 -12.16 -1.68
N MET A 19 3.13 -12.10 -2.92
CA MET A 19 2.32 -12.31 -4.12
C MET A 19 1.75 -13.73 -4.19
N LEU A 20 2.53 -14.75 -3.81
CA LEU A 20 2.07 -16.14 -3.80
C LEU A 20 0.92 -16.34 -2.80
N LEU A 21 1.00 -15.71 -1.62
CA LEU A 21 -0.04 -15.76 -0.61
C LEU A 21 -1.32 -15.05 -1.06
N ILE A 22 -1.20 -13.91 -1.75
CA ILE A 22 -2.34 -13.17 -2.30
C ILE A 22 -3.02 -13.95 -3.45
N SER A 23 -2.27 -14.75 -4.20
CA SER A 23 -2.79 -15.50 -5.36
C SER A 23 -3.67 -16.70 -4.98
N GLN A 24 -3.44 -17.33 -3.81
CA GLN A 24 -4.19 -18.53 -3.42
C GLN A 24 -5.55 -18.27 -2.80
N SER A 25 -5.82 -17.05 -2.36
CA SER A 25 -7.09 -16.65 -1.75
C SER A 25 -7.71 -15.50 -2.53
N ASN A 26 -9.04 -15.50 -2.68
CA ASN A 26 -9.78 -14.35 -3.21
C ASN A 26 -9.76 -13.22 -2.17
N VAL A 27 -8.57 -12.69 -1.88
CA VAL A 27 -8.39 -11.58 -0.95
C VAL A 27 -8.66 -10.32 -1.72
N GLU A 28 -9.66 -9.57 -1.25
CA GLU A 28 -9.87 -8.23 -1.73
C GLU A 28 -8.77 -7.34 -1.16
N TYR A 29 -8.10 -6.58 -2.03
CA TYR A 29 -7.00 -5.70 -1.67
C TYR A 29 -7.34 -4.28 -2.10
N GLY A 30 -6.89 -3.32 -1.31
CA GLY A 30 -7.02 -1.90 -1.59
C GLY A 30 -5.82 -1.13 -1.08
N GLY A 31 -5.56 0.02 -1.67
CA GLY A 31 -4.44 0.86 -1.29
C GLY A 31 -4.60 2.28 -1.82
N ILE A 32 -3.74 3.16 -1.29
CA ILE A 32 -3.74 4.57 -1.61
C ILE A 32 -2.30 4.99 -1.90
N VAL A 33 -2.09 5.66 -3.02
CA VAL A 33 -0.83 6.34 -3.34
C VAL A 33 -1.08 7.84 -3.25
N ILE A 34 -0.37 8.50 -2.34
CA ILE A 34 -0.50 9.93 -2.11
C ILE A 34 0.61 10.64 -2.91
N ILE A 35 0.24 11.40 -3.94
CA ILE A 35 1.16 12.23 -4.72
C ILE A 35 0.90 13.70 -4.35
N GLY A 36 1.69 14.22 -3.41
CA GLY A 36 1.42 15.53 -2.82
C GLY A 36 0.06 15.51 -2.07
N PRO A 37 -0.77 16.56 -2.16
CA PRO A 37 -2.08 16.58 -1.49
C PRO A 37 -3.15 15.75 -2.21
N ILE A 38 -2.82 15.10 -3.34
CA ILE A 38 -3.79 14.36 -4.16
C ILE A 38 -3.67 12.85 -3.88
N PRO A 39 -4.65 12.24 -3.20
CA PRO A 39 -4.67 10.79 -3.00
C PRO A 39 -5.23 10.07 -4.24
N ILE A 40 -4.54 9.01 -4.68
CA ILE A 40 -4.99 8.09 -5.73
C ILE A 40 -5.35 6.77 -5.06
N VAL A 41 -6.64 6.41 -5.11
CA VAL A 41 -7.16 5.19 -4.49
C VAL A 41 -7.32 4.08 -5.52
N PHE A 42 -6.90 2.86 -5.16
CA PHE A 42 -7.08 1.64 -5.93
C PHE A 42 -7.63 0.54 -5.04
N GLY A 43 -8.54 -0.28 -5.58
CA GLY A 43 -9.13 -1.40 -4.88
C GLY A 43 -9.55 -2.47 -5.88
N SER A 44 -9.39 -3.75 -5.50
CA SER A 44 -9.84 -4.88 -6.29
C SER A 44 -11.35 -5.14 -6.17
N SER A 45 -12.00 -4.55 -5.16
CA SER A 45 -13.45 -4.54 -4.97
C SER A 45 -13.96 -3.13 -4.62
N PRO A 46 -15.25 -2.83 -4.85
CA PRO A 46 -15.85 -1.57 -4.42
C PRO A 46 -15.72 -1.31 -2.91
N ASP A 47 -15.87 -2.36 -2.09
CA ASP A 47 -15.77 -2.27 -0.64
C ASP A 47 -14.35 -1.89 -0.20
N MET A 48 -13.33 -2.48 -0.82
CA MET A 48 -11.93 -2.12 -0.57
C MET A 48 -11.60 -0.72 -1.07
N ALA A 49 -12.19 -0.27 -2.18
CA ALA A 49 -12.02 1.10 -2.66
C ALA A 49 -12.61 2.12 -1.67
N ILE A 50 -13.81 1.86 -1.13
CA ILE A 50 -14.45 2.72 -0.12
C ILE A 50 -13.58 2.76 1.15
N PHE A 51 -13.15 1.60 1.65
CA PHE A 51 -12.27 1.51 2.81
C PHE A 51 -10.98 2.32 2.62
N SER A 52 -10.40 2.23 1.42
CA SER A 52 -9.19 2.96 1.05
C SER A 52 -9.41 4.48 1.01
N ILE A 53 -10.57 4.95 0.52
CA ILE A 53 -10.94 6.38 0.55
C ILE A 53 -11.03 6.88 1.99
N VAL A 54 -11.65 6.10 2.90
CA VAL A 54 -11.76 6.48 4.32
C VAL A 54 -10.38 6.63 4.95
N ILE A 55 -9.47 5.69 4.69
CA ILE A 55 -8.08 5.76 5.17
C ILE A 55 -7.37 6.98 4.59
N ALA A 56 -7.53 7.27 3.29
CA ALA A 56 -6.93 8.44 2.65
C ALA A 56 -7.39 9.75 3.32
N ALA A 57 -8.68 9.86 3.62
CA ALA A 57 -9.24 11.03 4.28
C ALA A 57 -8.64 11.22 5.70
N ILE A 58 -8.54 10.14 6.48
CA ILE A 58 -7.92 10.16 7.81
C ILE A 58 -6.45 10.60 7.72
N LEU A 59 -5.68 10.05 6.77
CA LEU A 59 -4.28 10.41 6.53
C LEU A 59 -4.13 11.88 6.16
N LEU A 60 -5.01 12.41 5.33
CA LEU A 60 -4.96 13.81 4.89
C LEU A 60 -5.31 14.77 6.04
N ILE A 61 -6.31 14.42 6.86
CA ILE A 61 -6.65 15.17 8.08
C ILE A 61 -5.48 15.16 9.07
N LEU A 62 -4.87 13.99 9.31
CA LEU A 62 -3.71 13.87 10.17
C LEU A 62 -2.53 14.70 9.63
N ALA A 63 -2.19 14.55 8.36
CA ALA A 63 -1.12 15.30 7.73
C ALA A 63 -1.33 16.81 7.84
N TYR A 64 -2.56 17.28 7.62
CA TYR A 64 -2.90 18.70 7.75
C TYR A 64 -2.84 19.18 9.21
N THR A 65 -3.29 18.35 10.16
CA THR A 65 -3.24 18.68 11.59
C THR A 65 -1.81 18.76 12.11
N PHE A 66 -0.93 17.86 11.66
CA PHE A 66 0.49 17.87 12.02
C PHE A 66 1.31 18.96 11.31
N MET A 67 0.89 19.39 10.11
CA MET A 67 1.54 20.49 9.37
C MET A 67 1.16 21.88 9.89
N ARG A 68 0.09 22.01 10.68
CA ARG A 68 -0.29 23.25 11.35
C ARG A 68 0.44 23.40 12.68
#